data_AF-A0A497ESI2-F1
#
_entry.id   AF-A0A497ESI2-F1
#
_cell.length_a   1.000
_cell.length_b   1.000
_cell.length_c   1.000
_cell.angle_alpha   90.00
_cell.angle_beta   90.00
_cell.angle_gamma   90.00
#
_symmetry.space_group_name_H-M   'P 1'
#
loop_
_entity.id
_entity.type
_entity.pdbx_description
1 polymer ?
#
loop_
_entity_poly.entity_id
_entity_poly.type
_entity_poly.pdbx_seq_one_letter_code
_entity_poly.pdbx_strand_id
1 'polypeptide(L)'
;MRAILGYVKTDPHDHTVYKAQLADLAGIAKAAGYEPVETIVQFLRKETVNYVFGKGKVEEIKKRIEELNAQAFIVYNTMTSAQKLNLEKALKVKVIDRYELTLEVFDLNASDKLSKMQIELAKLIKSYPYEKLKAAIRYIRDRPGPKGLGEYAYHSVIGQIRRRIKQLEEELEKARQVRLAQLQKRKELGIPIIALAGYYGAGKTSIFNALTRLNRPVLGRPFTTLSSKYHAVNKESPFLIVDTIGFAMGLDPEVIHAFRLTLDDIRFSDAVILVIDISDEEHVMRLRTKTCMDILKELGVNKNRVVVAANKVDLVKQGLEEKINSLKHMVAGCEVVLTSALERKNIWDLAKAAVEKALEVKLAKFF
;
A
#
# COMPACT_ATOMS: atom_id res chain seq x y z
N MET A 1 -20.62 -6.40 -3.81
CA MET A 1 -20.83 -7.20 -2.59
C MET A 1 -20.98 -6.26 -1.41
N ARG A 2 -22.14 -6.22 -0.73
CA ARG A 2 -22.40 -5.28 0.39
C ARG A 2 -21.50 -5.61 1.59
N ALA A 3 -20.89 -4.60 2.19
CA ALA A 3 -19.99 -4.77 3.33
C ALA A 3 -20.22 -3.70 4.40
N ILE A 4 -20.05 -4.10 5.67
CA ILE A 4 -19.99 -3.18 6.79
C ILE A 4 -18.52 -2.96 7.16
N LEU A 5 -18.14 -1.70 7.37
CA LEU A 5 -16.80 -1.33 7.82
C LEU A 5 -16.78 -1.28 9.35
N GLY A 6 -15.72 -1.79 9.96
CA GLY A 6 -15.51 -1.81 11.40
C GLY A 6 -14.21 -1.13 11.78
N TYR A 7 -14.23 -0.36 12.86
CA TYR A 7 -13.03 0.29 13.41
C TYR A 7 -13.06 0.29 14.93
N VAL A 8 -11.97 -0.15 15.56
CA VAL A 8 -11.77 -0.01 17.00
C VAL A 8 -10.80 1.14 17.25
N LYS A 9 -11.33 2.20 17.84
CA LYS A 9 -10.56 3.40 18.21
C LYS A 9 -9.99 3.23 19.60
N THR A 10 -8.67 3.12 19.66
CA THR A 10 -7.90 2.92 20.89
C THR A 10 -7.36 4.19 21.51
N ASP A 11 -7.07 5.21 20.70
CA ASP A 11 -6.69 6.54 21.16
C ASP A 11 -7.93 7.43 21.31
N PRO A 12 -8.36 7.83 22.52
CA PRO A 12 -9.51 8.71 22.70
C PRO A 12 -9.34 10.09 22.07
N HIS A 13 -8.10 10.60 22.04
CA HIS A 13 -7.76 11.96 21.61
C HIS A 13 -7.60 12.10 20.09
N ASP A 14 -7.68 10.99 19.35
CA ASP A 14 -7.66 11.04 17.89
C ASP A 14 -9.02 11.51 17.32
N HIS A 15 -9.19 12.80 17.08
CA HIS A 15 -10.44 13.34 16.54
C HIS A 15 -10.55 13.32 15.00
N THR A 16 -9.43 13.19 14.28
CA THR A 16 -9.36 13.44 12.84
C THR A 16 -8.70 12.29 12.05
N VAL A 17 -7.71 11.60 12.61
CA VAL A 17 -6.94 10.56 11.91
C VAL A 17 -7.82 9.34 11.65
N TYR A 18 -8.59 8.87 12.63
CA TYR A 18 -9.50 7.73 12.42
C TYR A 18 -10.51 7.96 11.29
N LYS A 19 -10.97 9.20 11.08
CA LYS A 19 -11.89 9.54 9.99
C LYS A 19 -11.21 9.41 8.63
N ALA A 20 -9.98 9.94 8.52
CA ALA A 20 -9.18 9.81 7.31
C ALA A 20 -8.85 8.33 7.01
N GLN A 21 -8.56 7.54 8.04
CA GLN A 21 -8.32 6.10 7.95
C GLN A 21 -9.56 5.31 7.51
N LEU A 22 -10.74 5.65 8.02
CA LEU A 22 -12.01 5.06 7.58
C LEU A 22 -12.35 5.43 6.14
N ALA A 23 -12.09 6.68 5.74
CA ALA A 23 -12.27 7.12 4.36
C ALA A 23 -11.36 6.34 3.41
N ASP A 24 -10.11 6.10 3.81
CA ASP A 24 -9.17 5.26 3.06
C ASP A 24 -9.64 3.80 3.00
N LEU A 25 -10.03 3.21 4.12
CA LEU A 25 -10.59 1.85 4.15
C LEU A 25 -11.80 1.70 3.21
N ALA A 26 -12.70 2.68 3.20
CA ALA A 26 -13.84 2.69 2.28
C ALA A 26 -13.40 2.78 0.82
N GLY A 27 -12.36 3.57 0.53
CA GLY A 27 -11.74 3.66 -0.80
C GLY A 27 -11.13 2.34 -1.26
N ILE A 28 -10.38 1.67 -0.39
CA ILE A 28 -9.78 0.35 -0.65
C ILE A 28 -10.89 -0.71 -0.82
N ALA A 29 -11.92 -0.69 0.02
CA ALA A 29 -13.05 -1.61 -0.08
C ALA A 29 -13.77 -1.48 -1.44
N LYS A 30 -14.05 -0.24 -1.88
CA LYS A 30 -14.61 0.01 -3.21
C LYS A 30 -13.70 -0.46 -4.33
N ALA A 31 -12.38 -0.25 -4.19
CA ALA A 31 -11.41 -0.74 -5.17
C ALA A 31 -11.35 -2.27 -5.23
N ALA A 32 -11.66 -2.97 -4.14
CA ALA A 32 -11.79 -4.42 -4.08
C ALA A 32 -13.16 -4.96 -4.51
N GLY A 33 -14.07 -4.10 -4.98
CA GLY A 33 -15.41 -4.51 -5.45
C GLY A 33 -16.47 -4.65 -4.35
N TYR A 34 -16.16 -4.19 -3.13
CA TYR A 34 -17.13 -4.10 -2.05
C TYR A 34 -17.93 -2.80 -2.13
N GLU A 35 -19.15 -2.84 -1.62
CA GLU A 35 -20.02 -1.68 -1.46
C GLU A 35 -20.17 -1.42 0.05
N PRO A 36 -19.43 -0.44 0.62
CA PRO A 36 -19.58 -0.07 2.02
C PRO A 36 -20.98 0.51 2.27
N VAL A 37 -21.80 -0.20 3.04
CA VAL A 37 -23.19 0.22 3.34
C VAL A 37 -23.33 0.88 4.71
N GLU A 38 -22.40 0.60 5.62
CA GLU A 38 -22.39 1.18 6.97
C GLU A 38 -20.97 1.16 7.53
N THR A 39 -20.66 2.11 8.42
CA THR A 39 -19.42 2.16 9.19
C THR A 39 -19.73 2.12 10.68
N ILE A 40 -19.13 1.17 11.37
CA ILE A 40 -19.31 0.93 12.80
C ILE A 40 -17.99 1.22 13.51
N VAL A 41 -18.02 2.17 14.45
CA VAL A 41 -16.87 2.53 15.28
C VAL A 41 -17.14 2.12 16.72
N GLN A 42 -16.15 1.52 17.38
CA GLN A 42 -16.18 1.25 18.80
C GLN A 42 -14.96 1.87 19.48
N PHE A 43 -15.20 2.59 20.58
CA PHE A 43 -14.15 3.09 21.45
C PHE A 43 -13.80 2.03 22.49
N LEU A 44 -12.52 1.64 22.54
CA LEU A 44 -11.99 0.70 23.54
C LEU A 44 -10.58 1.13 23.91
N ARG A 45 -10.18 1.07 25.19
CA ARG A 45 -8.78 1.36 25.56
C ARG A 45 -7.78 0.41 24.89
N LYS A 46 -8.21 -0.82 24.61
CA LYS A 46 -7.45 -1.84 23.91
C LYS A 46 -8.42 -2.78 23.20
N GLU A 47 -8.01 -3.29 22.04
CA GLU A 47 -8.74 -4.32 21.31
C GLU A 47 -8.96 -5.57 22.18
N THR A 48 -10.13 -6.18 22.04
CA THR A 48 -10.42 -7.41 22.78
C THR A 48 -9.70 -8.61 22.18
N VAL A 49 -9.22 -9.50 23.05
CA VAL A 49 -8.48 -10.72 22.65
C VAL A 49 -9.33 -11.63 21.76
N ASN A 50 -10.65 -11.65 21.97
CA ASN A 50 -11.53 -12.61 21.29
C ASN A 50 -12.06 -12.12 19.95
N TYR A 51 -12.36 -10.82 19.80
CA TYR A 51 -13.11 -10.31 18.64
C TYR A 51 -12.59 -8.97 18.11
N VAL A 52 -11.53 -8.38 18.69
CA VAL A 52 -11.15 -6.96 18.50
C VAL A 52 -12.18 -6.00 19.12
N PHE A 53 -13.47 -6.22 18.84
CA PHE A 53 -14.63 -5.52 19.38
C PHE A 53 -15.10 -6.11 20.72
N GLY A 54 -15.88 -5.34 21.48
CA GLY A 54 -16.57 -5.84 22.67
C GLY A 54 -17.72 -6.78 22.30
N LYS A 55 -18.02 -7.79 23.16
CA LYS A 55 -19.07 -8.78 22.89
C LYS A 55 -20.43 -8.17 22.52
N GLY A 56 -20.89 -7.16 23.27
CA GLY A 56 -22.15 -6.48 22.97
C GLY A 56 -22.14 -5.80 21.59
N LYS A 57 -20.99 -5.28 21.17
CA LYS A 57 -20.83 -4.66 19.84
C LYS A 57 -20.84 -5.70 18.73
N VAL A 58 -20.31 -6.89 18.96
CA VAL A 58 -20.36 -8.01 18.00
C VAL A 58 -21.82 -8.42 17.74
N GLU A 59 -22.65 -8.49 18.77
CA GLU A 59 -24.09 -8.78 18.60
C GLU A 59 -24.82 -7.65 17.84
N GLU A 60 -24.47 -6.39 18.10
CA GLU A 60 -25.00 -5.25 17.33
C GLU A 60 -24.59 -5.35 15.85
N ILE A 61 -23.31 -5.61 15.57
CA ILE A 61 -22.79 -5.79 14.20
C ILE A 61 -23.54 -6.93 13.51
N LYS A 62 -23.78 -8.05 14.19
CA LYS A 62 -24.52 -9.19 13.65
C LYS A 62 -25.93 -8.80 13.20
N LYS A 63 -26.67 -8.06 14.03
CA LYS A 63 -28.01 -7.56 13.67
C LYS A 63 -27.95 -6.65 12.44
N ARG A 64 -26.98 -5.73 12.40
CA ARG A 64 -26.80 -4.83 11.25
C ARG A 64 -26.46 -5.58 9.97
N ILE A 65 -25.65 -6.64 10.05
CA ILE A 65 -25.34 -7.51 8.92
C ILE A 65 -26.62 -8.15 8.34
N GLU A 66 -27.49 -8.67 9.21
CA GLU A 66 -28.77 -9.27 8.82
C GLU A 66 -29.72 -8.22 8.21
N GLU A 67 -29.89 -7.07 8.87
CA GLU A 67 -30.74 -5.97 8.40
C GLU A 67 -30.30 -5.40 7.05
N LEU A 68 -28.99 -5.22 6.87
CA LEU A 68 -28.41 -4.61 5.67
C LEU A 68 -28.03 -5.63 4.61
N ASN A 69 -28.29 -6.94 4.82
CA ASN A 69 -27.87 -8.02 3.93
C ASN A 69 -26.39 -7.91 3.52
N ALA A 70 -25.53 -7.59 4.49
CA ALA A 70 -24.09 -7.49 4.24
C ALA A 70 -23.47 -8.89 4.13
N GLN A 71 -22.57 -9.09 3.17
CA GLN A 71 -21.91 -10.38 2.94
C GLN A 71 -20.47 -10.39 3.47
N ALA A 72 -19.96 -9.23 3.89
CA ALA A 72 -18.64 -9.09 4.48
C ALA A 72 -18.60 -8.06 5.61
N PHE A 73 -17.74 -8.30 6.58
CA PHE A 73 -17.35 -7.35 7.60
C PHE A 73 -15.86 -7.03 7.46
N ILE A 74 -15.55 -5.77 7.15
CA ILE A 74 -14.20 -5.31 6.85
C ILE A 74 -13.69 -4.49 8.03
N VAL A 75 -12.62 -4.95 8.68
CA VAL A 75 -12.06 -4.35 9.89
C VAL A 75 -10.80 -3.56 9.55
N TYR A 76 -10.74 -2.30 9.98
CA TYR A 76 -9.54 -1.46 9.78
C TYR A 76 -8.31 -2.00 10.52
N ASN A 77 -8.51 -2.41 11.77
CA ASN A 77 -7.49 -2.96 12.65
C ASN A 77 -6.99 -4.30 12.13
N THR A 78 -5.72 -4.62 12.37
CA THR A 78 -5.16 -5.94 12.05
C THR A 78 -5.66 -6.96 13.04
N MET A 79 -5.92 -8.18 12.57
CA MET A 79 -6.49 -9.23 13.41
C MET A 79 -5.57 -10.44 13.51
N THR A 80 -5.53 -11.04 14.69
CA THR A 80 -5.01 -12.39 14.85
C THR A 80 -5.94 -13.41 14.20
N SER A 81 -5.40 -14.56 13.80
CA SER A 81 -6.20 -15.64 13.21
C SER A 81 -7.31 -16.15 14.13
N ALA A 82 -7.11 -16.11 15.45
CA ALA A 82 -8.11 -16.46 16.44
C ALA A 82 -9.27 -15.44 16.47
N GLN A 83 -8.96 -14.14 16.50
CA GLN A 83 -9.98 -13.08 16.44
C GLN A 83 -10.81 -13.17 15.16
N LYS A 84 -10.16 -13.35 14.00
CA LYS A 84 -10.83 -13.53 12.72
C LYS A 84 -11.78 -14.72 12.75
N LEU A 85 -11.31 -15.89 13.18
CA LEU A 85 -12.12 -17.11 13.26
C LEU A 85 -13.33 -16.93 14.18
N ASN A 86 -13.15 -16.24 15.31
CA ASN A 86 -14.23 -15.99 16.26
C ASN A 86 -15.28 -15.03 15.70
N LEU A 87 -14.85 -13.96 15.02
CA LEU A 87 -15.76 -13.03 14.33
C LEU A 87 -16.54 -13.74 13.22
N GLU A 88 -15.89 -14.53 12.36
CA GLU A 88 -16.58 -15.30 11.31
C GLU A 88 -17.61 -16.27 11.89
N LYS A 89 -17.29 -16.94 13.00
CA LYS A 89 -18.22 -17.84 13.69
C LYS A 89 -19.44 -17.11 14.25
N ALA A 90 -19.24 -15.90 14.79
CA ALA A 90 -20.30 -15.09 15.40
C ALA A 90 -21.17 -14.41 14.35
N LEU A 91 -20.55 -13.80 13.34
CA LEU A 91 -21.21 -12.97 12.33
C LEU A 91 -21.73 -13.76 11.12
N LYS A 92 -21.24 -14.99 10.91
CA LYS A 92 -21.62 -15.88 9.78
C LYS A 92 -21.39 -15.30 8.38
N VAL A 93 -20.53 -14.30 8.27
CA VAL A 93 -20.13 -13.67 7.00
C VAL A 93 -18.61 -13.66 6.86
N LYS A 94 -18.12 -13.30 5.67
CA LYS A 94 -16.68 -13.15 5.42
C LYS A 94 -16.13 -12.01 6.29
N VAL A 95 -15.07 -12.26 7.05
CA VAL A 95 -14.39 -11.22 7.84
C VAL A 95 -13.00 -10.99 7.26
N ILE A 96 -12.69 -9.73 6.98
CA ILE A 96 -11.49 -9.30 6.26
C ILE A 96 -10.85 -8.17 7.07
N ASP A 97 -9.55 -8.24 7.34
CA ASP A 97 -8.83 -7.08 7.89
C ASP A 97 -8.27 -6.18 6.78
N ARG A 98 -7.74 -5.02 7.15
CA ARG A 98 -7.20 -4.08 6.16
C ARG A 98 -6.04 -4.66 5.35
N TYR A 99 -5.23 -5.54 5.94
CA TYR A 99 -4.13 -6.19 5.22
C TYR A 99 -4.67 -7.09 4.11
N GLU A 100 -5.59 -7.99 4.45
CA GLU A 100 -6.24 -8.89 3.50
C GLU A 100 -6.99 -8.12 2.40
N LEU A 101 -7.70 -7.05 2.78
CA LEU A 101 -8.41 -6.19 1.83
C LEU A 101 -7.44 -5.54 0.83
N THR A 102 -6.29 -5.08 1.32
CA THR A 102 -5.24 -4.50 0.48
C THR A 102 -4.70 -5.52 -0.52
N LEU A 103 -4.45 -6.77 -0.08
CA LEU A 103 -4.04 -7.87 -0.97
C LEU A 103 -5.11 -8.21 -2.01
N GLU A 104 -6.41 -8.07 -1.69
CA GLU A 104 -7.49 -8.26 -2.67
C GLU A 104 -7.50 -7.19 -3.75
N VAL A 105 -7.31 -5.90 -3.39
CA VAL A 105 -7.16 -4.84 -4.39
C VAL A 105 -5.95 -5.12 -5.28
N PHE A 106 -4.84 -5.58 -4.69
CA PHE A 106 -3.65 -5.88 -5.48
C PHE A 106 -3.86 -7.02 -6.47
N ASP A 107 -4.52 -8.09 -6.04
CA ASP A 107 -4.83 -9.24 -6.88
C ASP A 107 -5.65 -8.86 -8.12
N LEU A 108 -6.63 -7.95 -7.94
CA LEU A 108 -7.46 -7.46 -9.04
C LEU A 108 -6.68 -6.61 -10.05
N ASN A 109 -5.65 -5.89 -9.60
CA ASN A 109 -4.87 -4.99 -10.46
C ASN A 109 -3.58 -5.61 -11.01
N ALA A 110 -3.16 -6.78 -10.51
CA ALA A 110 -1.92 -7.42 -10.90
C ALA A 110 -2.02 -8.05 -12.29
N SER A 111 -1.39 -7.41 -13.27
CA SER A 111 -1.35 -7.93 -14.64
C SER A 111 -0.17 -8.85 -14.91
N ASP A 112 1.00 -8.56 -14.33
CA ASP A 112 2.24 -9.27 -14.63
C ASP A 112 2.52 -10.44 -13.68
N LYS A 113 3.33 -11.39 -14.15
CA LYS A 113 3.65 -12.62 -13.41
C LYS A 113 4.34 -12.33 -12.08
N LEU A 114 5.24 -11.35 -12.04
CA LEU A 114 6.03 -11.05 -10.84
C LEU A 114 5.15 -10.49 -9.73
N SER A 115 4.28 -9.52 -10.06
CA SER A 115 3.30 -8.97 -9.10
C SER A 115 2.37 -10.07 -8.58
N LYS A 116 1.85 -10.94 -9.47
CA LYS A 116 0.99 -12.07 -9.07
C LYS A 116 1.69 -13.00 -8.07
N MET A 117 2.97 -13.34 -8.31
CA MET A 117 3.74 -14.19 -7.40
C MET A 117 3.98 -13.53 -6.03
N GLN A 118 4.25 -12.22 -5.99
CA GLN A 118 4.38 -11.47 -4.73
C GLN A 118 3.07 -11.46 -3.92
N ILE A 119 1.94 -11.22 -4.60
CA ILE A 119 0.62 -11.24 -3.98
C ILE A 119 0.26 -12.62 -3.47
N GLU A 120 0.54 -13.67 -4.25
CA GLU A 120 0.32 -15.06 -3.85
C GLU A 120 1.14 -15.38 -2.59
N LEU A 121 2.43 -15.04 -2.57
CA LEU A 121 3.29 -15.24 -1.41
C LEU A 121 2.73 -14.52 -0.18
N ALA A 122 2.35 -13.24 -0.31
CA ALA A 122 1.78 -12.45 0.77
C ALA A 122 0.49 -13.07 1.33
N LYS A 123 -0.42 -13.49 0.44
CA LYS A 123 -1.67 -14.16 0.81
C LYS A 123 -1.41 -15.47 1.56
N LEU A 124 -0.45 -16.28 1.11
CA LEU A 124 -0.08 -17.53 1.77
C LEU A 124 0.53 -17.28 3.14
N ILE A 125 1.43 -16.30 3.28
CA ILE A 125 2.02 -15.93 4.58
C ILE A 125 0.92 -15.47 5.55
N LYS A 126 0.02 -14.59 5.10
CA LYS A 126 -1.08 -14.07 5.92
C LYS A 126 -2.09 -15.16 6.29
N SER A 127 -2.45 -16.04 5.36
CA SER A 127 -3.44 -17.09 5.61
C SER A 127 -2.87 -18.27 6.41
N TYR A 128 -1.56 -18.51 6.36
CA TYR A 128 -0.94 -19.70 6.92
C TYR A 128 -1.27 -19.95 8.41
N PRO A 129 -1.16 -18.97 9.33
CA PRO A 129 -1.53 -19.18 10.73
C PRO A 129 -3.02 -19.49 10.92
N TYR A 130 -3.88 -18.92 10.07
CA TYR A 130 -5.32 -19.14 10.08
C TYR A 130 -5.70 -20.53 9.55
N GLU A 131 -5.10 -20.97 8.44
CA GLU A 131 -5.28 -22.32 7.91
C GLU A 131 -4.77 -23.38 8.88
N LYS A 132 -3.63 -23.13 9.54
CA LYS A 132 -3.10 -23.98 10.61
C LYS A 132 -4.09 -24.13 11.76
N LEU A 133 -4.70 -23.04 12.22
CA LEU A 133 -5.70 -23.07 13.29
C LEU A 133 -6.95 -23.85 12.87
N LYS A 134 -7.46 -23.64 11.65
CA LYS A 134 -8.61 -24.37 11.11
C LYS A 134 -8.33 -25.87 10.99
N ALA A 135 -7.17 -26.23 10.42
CA ALA A 135 -6.77 -27.62 10.26
C ALA A 135 -6.62 -28.30 11.62
N ALA A 136 -6.02 -27.62 12.61
CA ALA A 136 -5.92 -28.13 13.97
C ALA A 136 -7.32 -28.43 14.55
N ILE A 137 -8.27 -27.49 14.49
CA ILE A 137 -9.63 -27.70 15.00
C ILE A 137 -10.34 -28.87 14.27
N ARG A 138 -10.12 -29.00 12.96
CA ARG A 138 -10.75 -30.04 12.14
C ARG A 138 -10.20 -31.44 12.43
N TYR A 139 -8.89 -31.57 12.57
CA TYR A 139 -8.21 -32.88 12.63
C TYR A 139 -7.84 -33.34 14.04
N ILE A 140 -7.85 -32.45 15.06
CA ILE A 140 -7.63 -32.84 16.47
C ILE A 140 -8.74 -33.73 17.03
N ARG A 141 -9.93 -33.75 16.41
CA ARG A 141 -11.05 -34.63 16.83
C ARG A 141 -10.89 -36.09 16.36
N ASP A 142 -9.98 -36.38 15.43
CA ASP A 142 -9.66 -37.75 15.02
C ASP A 142 -8.59 -38.33 15.97
N ARG A 143 -8.98 -39.35 16.74
CA ARG A 143 -8.28 -39.89 17.92
C ARG A 143 -6.80 -40.29 17.69
N PRO A 144 -5.95 -40.28 18.75
CA PRO A 144 -4.60 -40.83 18.69
C PRO A 144 -4.64 -42.36 18.60
N GLY A 145 -3.98 -42.91 17.57
CA GLY A 145 -3.83 -44.35 17.33
C GLY A 145 -2.95 -44.63 16.10
N PRO A 146 -2.42 -45.85 15.90
CA PRO A 146 -1.28 -46.14 15.01
C PRO A 146 -1.54 -46.00 13.50
N LYS A 147 -2.71 -45.50 13.10
CA LYS A 147 -3.11 -45.17 11.72
C LYS A 147 -3.84 -43.82 11.68
N GLY A 148 -3.25 -42.80 12.30
CA GLY A 148 -3.82 -41.46 12.43
C GLY A 148 -3.93 -40.70 11.10
N LEU A 149 -4.91 -41.04 10.26
CA LEU A 149 -5.20 -40.35 8.99
C LEU A 149 -5.38 -38.83 9.15
N GLY A 150 -5.85 -38.36 10.32
CA GLY A 150 -6.01 -36.93 10.64
C GLY A 150 -4.68 -36.17 10.81
N GLU A 151 -3.65 -36.79 11.39
CA GLU A 151 -2.32 -36.19 11.52
C GLU A 151 -1.64 -36.07 10.14
N TYR A 152 -1.71 -37.12 9.33
CA TYR A 152 -1.25 -37.09 7.94
C TYR A 152 -1.99 -36.04 7.10
N ALA A 153 -3.30 -35.91 7.25
CA ALA A 153 -4.10 -34.90 6.54
C ALA A 153 -3.71 -33.46 6.96
N TYR A 154 -3.53 -33.21 8.26
CA TYR A 154 -3.04 -31.94 8.77
C TYR A 154 -1.65 -31.59 8.22
N HIS A 155 -0.69 -32.51 8.31
CA HIS A 155 0.67 -32.29 7.81
C HIS A 155 0.72 -32.14 6.29
N SER A 156 -0.15 -32.83 5.55
CA SER A 156 -0.24 -32.70 4.10
C SER A 156 -0.69 -31.29 3.69
N VAL A 157 -1.79 -30.77 4.27
CA VAL A 157 -2.33 -29.43 3.95
C VAL A 157 -1.30 -28.34 4.29
N ILE A 158 -0.75 -28.37 5.49
CA ILE A 158 0.24 -27.37 5.94
C ILE A 158 1.57 -27.52 5.18
N GLY A 159 1.95 -28.75 4.84
CA GLY A 159 3.13 -29.04 4.04
C GLY A 159 3.04 -28.50 2.62
N GLN A 160 1.86 -28.55 2.00
CA GLN A 160 1.63 -27.95 0.67
C GLN A 160 1.82 -26.43 0.70
N ILE A 161 1.23 -25.73 1.68
CA ILE A 161 1.38 -24.28 1.81
C ILE A 161 2.85 -23.90 2.00
N ARG A 162 3.57 -24.58 2.91
CA ARG A 162 5.00 -24.32 3.15
C ARG A 162 5.87 -24.54 1.91
N ARG A 163 5.62 -25.63 1.16
CA ARG A 163 6.36 -25.89 -0.09
C ARG A 163 6.11 -24.80 -1.11
N ARG A 164 4.87 -24.33 -1.24
CA ARG A 164 4.53 -23.25 -2.17
C ARG A 164 5.16 -21.92 -1.78
N ILE A 165 5.16 -21.57 -0.48
CA ILE A 165 5.86 -20.39 0.04
C ILE A 165 7.35 -20.45 -0.36
N LYS A 166 8.04 -21.56 -0.04
CA LYS A 166 9.47 -21.73 -0.37
C LYS A 166 9.74 -21.60 -1.87
N GLN A 167 8.91 -22.22 -2.71
CA GLN A 167 9.04 -22.10 -4.17
C GLN A 167 8.90 -20.65 -4.65
N LEU A 168 7.89 -19.93 -4.16
CA LEU A 168 7.68 -18.52 -4.52
C LEU A 168 8.83 -17.64 -4.06
N GLU A 169 9.35 -17.83 -2.85
CA GLU A 169 10.53 -17.11 -2.33
C GLU A 169 11.75 -17.30 -3.23
N GLU A 170 12.05 -18.55 -3.62
CA GLU A 170 13.18 -18.88 -4.49
C GLU A 170 13.03 -18.26 -5.90
N GLU A 171 11.82 -18.32 -6.48
CA GLU A 171 11.56 -17.71 -7.79
C GLU A 171 11.62 -16.17 -7.75
N LEU A 172 11.11 -15.56 -6.69
CA LEU A 172 11.15 -14.10 -6.49
C LEU A 172 12.57 -13.59 -6.28
N GLU A 173 13.41 -14.31 -5.55
CA GLU A 173 14.80 -13.93 -5.35
C GLU A 173 15.59 -14.01 -6.67
N LYS A 174 15.35 -15.04 -7.51
CA LYS A 174 15.93 -15.08 -8.87
C LYS A 174 15.53 -13.87 -9.71
N ALA A 175 14.25 -13.50 -9.69
CA ALA A 175 13.76 -12.32 -10.41
C ALA A 175 14.39 -11.02 -9.90
N ARG A 176 14.61 -10.92 -8.58
CA ARG A 176 15.32 -9.80 -7.96
C ARG A 176 16.73 -9.64 -8.49
N GLN A 177 17.51 -10.73 -8.53
CA GLN A 177 18.89 -10.70 -9.00
C GLN A 177 18.98 -10.22 -10.46
N VAL A 178 18.07 -10.69 -11.32
CA VAL A 178 17.98 -10.22 -12.71
C VAL A 178 17.70 -8.71 -12.78
N ARG A 179 16.77 -8.22 -11.96
CA ARG A 179 16.42 -6.80 -11.90
C ARG A 179 17.58 -5.93 -11.41
N LEU A 180 18.29 -6.36 -10.37
CA LEU A 180 19.47 -5.66 -9.85
C LEU A 180 20.58 -5.56 -10.90
N ALA A 181 20.85 -6.64 -11.63
CA ALA A 181 21.83 -6.63 -12.73
C ALA A 181 21.43 -5.64 -13.85
N GLN A 182 20.15 -5.58 -14.21
CA GLN A 182 19.64 -4.59 -15.18
C GLN A 182 19.81 -3.15 -14.69
N LEU A 183 19.59 -2.90 -13.40
CA LEU A 183 19.78 -1.58 -12.80
C LEU A 183 21.26 -1.19 -12.77
N GLN A 184 22.14 -2.12 -12.43
CA GLN A 184 23.58 -1.89 -12.41
C GLN A 184 24.12 -1.52 -13.80
N LYS A 185 23.75 -2.30 -14.83
CA LYS A 185 24.13 -1.99 -16.22
C LYS A 185 23.66 -0.61 -16.67
N ARG A 186 22.49 -0.16 -16.23
CA ARG A 186 21.97 1.19 -16.53
C ARG A 186 22.72 2.28 -15.77
N LYS A 187 23.12 2.02 -14.53
CA LYS A 187 23.94 2.94 -13.75
C LYS A 187 25.32 3.15 -14.38
N GLU A 188 25.92 2.10 -14.94
CA GLU A 188 27.19 2.17 -15.69
C GLU A 188 27.09 3.08 -16.93
N LEU A 189 25.91 3.16 -17.56
CA LEU A 189 25.66 4.06 -18.69
C LEU A 189 25.44 5.52 -18.28
N GLY A 190 25.52 5.86 -16.99
CA GLY A 190 25.39 7.22 -16.48
C GLY A 190 23.95 7.78 -16.44
N ILE A 191 22.97 7.11 -17.06
CA ILE A 191 21.59 7.59 -17.16
C ILE A 191 20.93 7.61 -15.76
N PRO A 192 20.46 8.77 -15.27
CA PRO A 192 19.75 8.87 -14.00
C PRO A 192 18.42 8.09 -13.98
N ILE A 193 18.13 7.44 -12.86
CA ILE A 193 16.85 6.78 -12.61
C ILE A 193 16.04 7.60 -11.60
N ILE A 194 14.81 7.95 -11.96
CA ILE A 194 13.90 8.76 -11.13
C ILE A 194 12.63 7.96 -10.85
N ALA A 195 12.30 7.80 -9.58
CA ALA A 195 11.08 7.10 -9.15
C ALA A 195 10.00 8.09 -8.71
N LEU A 196 8.75 7.87 -9.14
CA LEU A 196 7.59 8.61 -8.65
C LEU A 196 7.02 7.90 -7.41
N ALA A 197 7.01 8.57 -6.26
CA ALA A 197 6.42 8.08 -5.03
C ALA A 197 5.29 9.01 -4.56
N GLY A 198 4.45 8.54 -3.64
CA GLY A 198 3.37 9.35 -3.07
C GLY A 198 2.05 8.60 -2.90
N TYR A 199 1.12 9.24 -2.22
CA TYR A 199 -0.18 8.67 -1.88
C TYR A 199 -1.00 8.33 -3.13
N TYR A 200 -1.90 7.34 -3.07
CA TYR A 200 -2.80 7.06 -4.19
C TYR A 200 -3.66 8.29 -4.52
N GLY A 201 -3.99 8.48 -5.79
CA GLY A 201 -4.73 9.66 -6.23
C GLY A 201 -3.94 10.98 -6.26
N ALA A 202 -2.70 11.05 -5.74
CA ALA A 202 -1.89 12.28 -5.75
C ALA A 202 -1.47 12.74 -7.17
N GLY A 203 -1.61 11.88 -8.18
CA GLY A 203 -1.32 12.22 -9.59
C GLY A 203 0.03 11.73 -10.11
N LYS A 204 0.64 10.71 -9.47
CA LYS A 204 1.87 10.06 -9.97
C LYS A 204 1.76 9.62 -11.43
N THR A 205 0.75 8.81 -11.77
CA THR A 205 0.53 8.35 -13.15
C THR A 205 0.22 9.51 -14.11
N SER A 206 -0.40 10.60 -13.64
CA SER A 206 -0.60 11.81 -14.45
C SER A 206 0.72 12.51 -14.77
N ILE A 207 1.60 12.69 -13.79
CA ILE A 207 2.95 13.25 -13.99
C ILE A 207 3.77 12.32 -14.90
N PHE A 208 3.69 11.02 -14.68
CA PHE A 208 4.32 10.01 -15.53
C PHE A 208 3.88 10.17 -16.98
N ASN A 209 2.57 10.24 -17.24
CA ASN A 209 2.01 10.43 -18.57
C ASN A 209 2.44 11.77 -19.18
N ALA A 210 2.47 12.85 -18.39
CA ALA A 210 2.90 14.16 -18.86
C ALA A 210 4.38 14.17 -19.31
N LEU A 211 5.27 13.48 -18.58
CA LEU A 211 6.69 13.38 -18.91
C LEU A 211 6.97 12.42 -20.08
N THR A 212 6.25 11.30 -20.13
CA THR A 212 6.48 10.23 -21.11
C THR A 212 5.63 10.35 -22.38
N ARG A 213 4.62 11.24 -22.39
CA ARG A 213 3.57 11.34 -23.42
C ARG A 213 2.76 10.05 -23.61
N LEU A 214 2.79 9.15 -22.63
CA LEU A 214 1.95 7.96 -22.60
C LEU A 214 0.55 8.29 -22.12
N ASN A 215 -0.41 7.42 -22.44
CA ASN A 215 -1.80 7.54 -22.00
C ASN A 215 -2.18 6.37 -21.09
N ARG A 216 -1.46 6.20 -19.97
CA ARG A 216 -1.82 5.18 -18.97
C ARG A 216 -3.10 5.58 -18.25
N PRO A 217 -3.98 4.62 -17.89
CA PRO A 217 -5.17 4.90 -17.12
C PRO A 217 -4.85 5.64 -15.81
N VAL A 218 -5.44 6.82 -15.62
CA VAL A 218 -5.33 7.59 -14.38
C VAL A 218 -6.58 7.31 -13.56
N LEU A 219 -6.43 6.45 -12.55
CA LEU A 219 -7.51 6.08 -11.65
C LEU A 219 -7.24 6.65 -10.26
N GLY A 220 -8.21 7.36 -9.68
CA GLY A 220 -8.12 7.90 -8.31
C GLY A 220 -8.28 6.85 -7.20
N ARG A 221 -8.04 5.57 -7.51
CA ARG A 221 -8.23 4.45 -6.60
C ARG A 221 -6.87 3.98 -6.05
N PRO A 222 -6.84 3.37 -4.85
CA PRO A 222 -5.64 2.73 -4.33
C PRO A 222 -5.09 1.68 -5.30
N PHE A 223 -3.76 1.58 -5.36
CA PHE A 223 -3.05 0.42 -5.92
C PHE A 223 -3.26 0.09 -7.40
N THR A 224 -3.53 1.10 -8.22
CA THR A 224 -3.78 0.95 -9.67
C THR A 224 -2.51 0.62 -10.47
N THR A 225 -1.34 0.95 -9.95
CA THR A 225 -0.04 0.69 -10.58
C THR A 225 0.75 -0.31 -9.73
N LEU A 226 0.79 -1.57 -10.15
CA LEU A 226 1.56 -2.64 -9.48
C LEU A 226 2.80 -3.08 -10.24
N SER A 227 2.78 -2.91 -11.56
CA SER A 227 3.93 -3.19 -12.40
C SER A 227 4.70 -1.91 -12.68
N SER A 228 5.92 -1.83 -12.17
CA SER A 228 6.86 -0.77 -12.52
C SER A 228 7.45 -1.02 -13.91
N LYS A 229 7.20 -0.10 -14.85
CA LYS A 229 7.90 -0.08 -16.15
C LYS A 229 8.68 1.21 -16.30
N TYR A 230 9.99 1.07 -16.46
CA TYR A 230 10.88 2.17 -16.80
C TYR A 230 10.55 2.72 -18.18
N HIS A 231 10.57 4.03 -18.32
CA HIS A 231 10.46 4.72 -19.60
C HIS A 231 11.58 5.73 -19.73
N ALA A 232 12.18 5.81 -20.91
CA ALA A 232 13.21 6.80 -21.20
C ALA A 232 12.55 8.12 -21.60
N VAL A 233 13.03 9.21 -21.01
CA VAL A 233 12.66 10.57 -21.37
C VAL A 233 13.91 11.26 -21.90
N ASN A 234 13.90 11.62 -23.19
CA ASN A 234 15.05 12.18 -23.89
C ASN A 234 14.82 13.66 -24.24
N LYS A 235 14.39 14.46 -23.27
CA LYS A 235 14.17 15.90 -23.45
C LYS A 235 15.08 16.66 -22.49
N GLU A 236 15.91 17.56 -23.04
CA GLU A 236 16.94 18.35 -22.35
C GLU A 236 18.08 17.48 -21.78
N SER A 237 17.77 16.61 -20.82
CA SER A 237 18.71 15.65 -20.22
C SER A 237 18.07 14.25 -20.21
N PRO A 238 18.77 13.19 -20.66
CA PRO A 238 18.21 11.85 -20.69
C PRO A 238 18.07 11.27 -19.28
N PHE A 239 16.90 10.74 -18.94
CA PHE A 239 16.67 10.01 -17.69
C PHE A 239 15.66 8.87 -17.89
N LEU A 240 15.66 7.93 -16.95
CA LEU A 240 14.64 6.89 -16.84
C LEU A 240 13.66 7.26 -15.74
N ILE A 241 12.37 7.20 -16.04
CA ILE A 241 11.30 7.37 -15.05
C ILE A 241 10.55 6.08 -14.81
N VAL A 242 10.18 5.84 -13.55
CA VAL A 242 9.36 4.71 -13.15
C VAL A 242 8.18 5.16 -12.29
N ASP A 243 6.97 4.77 -12.67
CA ASP A 243 5.76 4.92 -11.87
C ASP A 243 5.67 3.73 -10.91
N THR A 244 5.53 3.99 -9.61
CA THR A 244 5.50 2.95 -8.57
C THR A 244 4.13 2.84 -7.92
N ILE A 245 3.99 1.87 -7.01
CA ILE A 245 2.77 1.69 -6.22
C ILE A 245 2.47 2.98 -5.44
N GLY A 246 1.20 3.38 -5.44
CA GLY A 246 0.72 4.46 -4.58
C GLY A 246 0.57 4.03 -3.14
N PHE A 247 1.10 4.82 -2.22
CA PHE A 247 0.96 4.56 -0.79
C PHE A 247 -0.48 4.78 -0.33
N ALA A 248 -0.86 4.06 0.73
CA ALA A 248 -2.13 4.20 1.44
C ALA A 248 -1.85 4.34 2.95
N MET A 249 -2.84 4.75 3.74
CA MET A 249 -2.62 4.96 5.18
C MET A 249 -2.46 3.61 5.89
N GLY A 250 -1.43 3.55 6.73
CA GLY A 250 -0.98 2.38 7.51
C GLY A 250 -0.99 1.07 6.73
N LEU A 251 -0.42 1.09 5.53
CA LEU A 251 0.02 -0.14 4.90
C LEU A 251 0.72 -1.01 5.94
N ASP A 252 0.25 -2.25 6.08
CA ASP A 252 0.85 -3.18 7.02
C ASP A 252 2.32 -3.43 6.60
N PRO A 253 3.28 -3.46 7.53
CA PRO A 253 4.68 -3.74 7.20
C PRO A 253 4.87 -5.04 6.40
N GLU A 254 4.01 -6.05 6.61
CA GLU A 254 4.02 -7.28 5.83
C GLU A 254 3.60 -7.05 4.37
N VAL A 255 2.68 -6.11 4.10
CA VAL A 255 2.38 -5.65 2.73
C VAL A 255 3.62 -5.04 2.11
N ILE A 256 4.25 -4.10 2.81
CA ILE A 256 5.43 -3.40 2.30
C ILE A 256 6.54 -4.41 1.96
N HIS A 257 6.73 -5.42 2.83
CA HIS A 257 7.68 -6.50 2.59
C HIS A 257 7.32 -7.37 1.39
N ALA A 258 6.04 -7.71 1.22
CA ALA A 258 5.58 -8.48 0.07
C ALA A 258 5.84 -7.79 -1.28
N PHE A 259 5.73 -6.46 -1.32
CA PHE A 259 5.97 -5.65 -2.52
C PHE A 259 7.37 -5.07 -2.61
N ARG A 260 8.32 -5.61 -1.83
CA ARG A 260 9.68 -5.09 -1.73
C ARG A 260 10.37 -4.96 -3.08
N LEU A 261 10.16 -5.89 -4.01
CA LEU A 261 10.78 -5.79 -5.36
C LEU A 261 10.24 -4.61 -6.19
N THR A 262 9.00 -4.19 -5.93
CA THR A 262 8.39 -3.04 -6.60
C THR A 262 8.77 -1.73 -5.91
N LEU A 263 8.95 -1.77 -4.58
CA LEU A 263 9.45 -0.64 -3.80
C LEU A 263 10.98 -0.47 -3.91
N ASP A 264 11.72 -1.52 -4.28
CA ASP A 264 13.15 -1.48 -4.56
C ASP A 264 13.46 -0.46 -5.67
N ASP A 265 12.53 -0.17 -6.58
CA ASP A 265 12.69 0.89 -7.59
C ASP A 265 12.87 2.27 -6.96
N ILE A 266 12.13 2.55 -5.88
CA ILE A 266 12.26 3.80 -5.11
C ILE A 266 13.59 3.80 -4.36
N ARG A 267 13.95 2.67 -3.75
CA ARG A 267 15.19 2.55 -2.98
C ARG A 267 16.43 2.76 -3.85
N PHE A 268 16.46 2.11 -5.02
CA PHE A 268 17.62 2.07 -5.91
C PHE A 268 17.67 3.17 -6.97
N SER A 269 16.63 4.00 -7.08
CA SER A 269 16.66 5.19 -7.94
C SER A 269 17.80 6.13 -7.56
N ASP A 270 18.14 7.07 -8.43
CA ASP A 270 19.09 8.13 -8.08
C ASP A 270 18.36 9.29 -7.38
N ALA A 271 17.13 9.61 -7.82
CA ALA A 271 16.24 10.55 -7.17
C ALA A 271 14.80 10.01 -7.03
N VAL A 272 14.02 10.61 -6.14
CA VAL A 272 12.61 10.31 -5.91
C VAL A 272 11.82 11.61 -6.04
N ILE A 273 10.80 11.60 -6.90
CA ILE A 273 9.79 12.64 -6.93
C ILE A 273 8.65 12.20 -6.00
N LEU A 274 8.51 12.87 -4.87
CA LEU A 274 7.40 12.67 -3.95
C LEU A 274 6.21 13.55 -4.36
N VAL A 275 5.17 12.94 -4.92
CA VAL A 275 3.97 13.63 -5.36
C VAL A 275 2.99 13.79 -4.20
N ILE A 276 2.67 15.03 -3.85
CA ILE A 276 1.73 15.41 -2.82
C ILE A 276 0.55 16.14 -3.46
N ASP A 277 -0.67 15.75 -3.08
CA ASP A 277 -1.88 16.45 -3.48
C ASP A 277 -2.09 17.69 -2.59
N ILE A 278 -1.89 18.88 -3.15
CA ILE A 278 -2.07 20.14 -2.40
C ILE A 278 -3.53 20.59 -2.35
N SER A 279 -4.43 19.94 -3.09
CA SER A 279 -5.86 20.22 -3.05
C SER A 279 -6.54 19.64 -1.82
N ASP A 280 -5.96 18.61 -1.21
CA ASP A 280 -6.42 18.01 0.05
C ASP A 280 -6.61 19.07 1.16
N GLU A 281 -7.60 18.86 2.04
CA GLU A 281 -7.71 19.64 3.26
C GLU A 281 -6.41 19.55 4.08
N GLU A 282 -6.04 20.64 4.76
CA GLU A 282 -4.70 20.78 5.34
C GLU A 282 -4.33 19.59 6.24
N HIS A 283 -5.24 19.15 7.11
CA HIS A 283 -4.98 18.04 8.01
C HIS A 283 -4.78 16.69 7.26
N VAL A 284 -5.49 16.47 6.16
CA VAL A 284 -5.35 15.28 5.29
C VAL A 284 -4.02 15.34 4.54
N MET A 285 -3.70 16.49 3.96
CA MET A 285 -2.42 16.73 3.29
C MET A 285 -1.25 16.45 4.24
N ARG A 286 -1.32 16.97 5.47
CA ARG A 286 -0.30 16.74 6.51
C ARG A 286 -0.16 15.26 6.82
N LEU A 287 -1.26 14.56 7.06
CA LEU A 287 -1.26 13.13 7.40
C LEU A 287 -0.69 12.25 6.27
N ARG A 288 -1.11 12.50 5.03
CA ARG A 288 -0.62 11.77 3.84
C ARG A 288 0.85 12.05 3.57
N THR A 289 1.28 13.31 3.69
CA THR A 289 2.69 13.71 3.53
C THR A 289 3.57 13.00 4.56
N LYS A 290 3.16 13.01 5.84
CA LYS A 290 3.88 12.30 6.90
C LYS A 290 3.98 10.80 6.59
N THR A 291 2.86 10.17 6.22
CA THR A 291 2.83 8.74 5.86
C THR A 291 3.81 8.42 4.72
N CYS A 292 3.86 9.25 3.67
CA CYS A 292 4.79 9.05 2.57
C CYS A 292 6.25 9.20 3.01
N MET A 293 6.56 10.21 3.83
CA MET A 293 7.91 10.43 4.34
C MET A 293 8.38 9.30 5.26
N ASP A 294 7.49 8.78 6.11
CA ASP A 294 7.78 7.65 7.00
C ASP A 294 8.09 6.38 6.18
N ILE A 295 7.30 6.09 5.14
CA ILE A 295 7.55 4.97 4.21
C ILE A 295 8.88 5.16 3.46
N LEU A 296 9.16 6.35 2.93
CA LEU A 296 10.44 6.61 2.25
C LEU A 296 11.63 6.40 3.19
N LYS A 297 11.49 6.82 4.45
CA LYS A 297 12.51 6.61 5.49
C LYS A 297 12.71 5.12 5.79
N GLU A 298 11.63 4.34 5.93
CA GLU A 298 11.69 2.89 6.14
C GLU A 298 12.37 2.16 4.97
N LEU A 299 12.13 2.63 3.74
CA LEU A 299 12.80 2.13 2.53
C LEU A 299 14.28 2.55 2.43
N GLY A 300 14.77 3.39 3.33
CA GLY A 300 16.15 3.88 3.36
C GLY A 300 16.44 4.97 2.33
N VAL A 301 15.42 5.72 1.91
CA VAL A 301 15.58 6.87 1.00
C VAL A 301 16.00 8.09 1.81
N ASN A 302 17.16 8.67 1.47
CA ASN A 302 17.62 9.91 2.08
C ASN A 302 16.82 11.10 1.53
N LYS A 303 16.45 12.05 2.40
CA LYS A 303 15.76 13.29 2.03
C LYS A 303 16.49 14.09 0.95
N ASN A 304 17.81 14.04 0.91
CA ASN A 304 18.60 14.73 -0.12
C ASN A 304 18.40 14.15 -1.54
N ARG A 305 17.72 13.01 -1.70
CA ARG A 305 17.34 12.44 -3.00
C ARG A 305 15.89 12.78 -3.38
N VAL A 306 15.17 13.50 -2.52
CA VAL A 306 13.73 13.72 -2.66
C VAL A 306 13.47 15.13 -3.19
N VAL A 307 12.71 15.19 -4.29
CA VAL A 307 12.07 16.41 -4.80
C VAL A 307 10.57 16.26 -4.62
N VAL A 308 9.91 17.25 -4.04
CA VAL A 308 8.48 17.22 -3.74
C VAL A 308 7.72 17.92 -4.84
N ALA A 309 6.82 17.19 -5.51
CA ALA A 309 5.85 17.76 -6.43
C ALA A 309 4.56 18.09 -5.67
N ALA A 310 4.36 19.37 -5.36
CA ALA A 310 3.08 19.88 -4.86
C ALA A 310 2.11 19.96 -6.04
N ASN A 311 1.39 18.87 -6.28
CA ASN A 311 0.57 18.66 -7.47
C ASN A 311 -0.88 19.08 -7.24
N LYS A 312 -1.62 19.30 -8.35
CA LYS A 312 -3.01 19.76 -8.39
C LYS A 312 -3.23 21.20 -7.91
N VAL A 313 -2.26 22.07 -8.19
CA VAL A 313 -2.40 23.50 -7.87
C VAL A 313 -3.58 24.16 -8.57
N ASP A 314 -4.01 23.62 -9.71
CA ASP A 314 -5.20 24.05 -10.47
C ASP A 314 -6.50 23.93 -9.67
N LEU A 315 -6.56 23.06 -8.66
CA LEU A 315 -7.75 22.85 -7.84
C LEU A 315 -7.79 23.76 -6.60
N VAL A 316 -6.71 24.49 -6.29
CA VAL A 316 -6.62 25.31 -5.08
C VAL A 316 -7.02 26.76 -5.39
N LYS A 317 -8.26 27.12 -5.03
CA LYS A 317 -8.81 28.46 -5.27
C LYS A 317 -8.37 29.50 -4.24
N GLN A 318 -8.16 29.10 -2.98
CA GLN A 318 -7.82 29.97 -1.85
C GLN A 318 -6.83 29.27 -0.91
N GLY A 319 -6.01 30.04 -0.18
CA GLY A 319 -5.08 29.51 0.83
C GLY A 319 -3.90 28.71 0.26
N LEU A 320 -3.58 28.85 -1.03
CA LEU A 320 -2.47 28.12 -1.66
C LEU A 320 -1.14 28.40 -0.97
N GLU A 321 -0.87 29.67 -0.63
CA GLU A 321 0.38 30.09 -0.02
C GLU A 321 0.57 29.50 1.39
N GLU A 322 -0.49 29.47 2.20
CA GLU A 322 -0.50 28.82 3.52
C GLU A 322 -0.23 27.32 3.41
N LYS A 323 -0.90 26.63 2.47
CA LYS A 323 -0.67 25.20 2.22
C LYS A 323 0.77 24.92 1.77
N ILE A 324 1.34 25.78 0.91
CA ILE A 324 2.73 25.65 0.46
C ILE A 324 3.69 25.81 1.65
N ASN A 325 3.48 26.81 2.50
CA ASN A 325 4.32 27.05 3.67
C ASN A 325 4.25 25.87 4.66
N SER A 326 3.04 25.38 4.90
CA SER A 326 2.80 24.17 5.70
C SER A 326 3.53 22.96 5.13
N LEU A 327 3.42 22.71 3.82
CA LEU A 327 4.11 21.61 3.14
C LEU A 327 5.64 21.74 3.24
N LYS A 328 6.20 22.92 2.93
CA LYS A 328 7.65 23.19 3.02
C LYS A 328 8.20 22.90 4.42
N HIS A 329 7.47 23.26 5.47
CA HIS A 329 7.86 22.95 6.84
C HIS A 329 7.90 21.43 7.10
N MET A 330 6.92 20.68 6.59
CA MET A 330 6.87 19.22 6.77
C MET A 330 7.98 18.48 6.03
N VAL A 331 8.30 18.93 4.82
CA VAL A 331 9.32 18.32 3.96
C VAL A 331 10.64 19.09 4.02
N ALA A 332 10.92 19.76 5.15
CA ALA A 332 12.13 20.55 5.34
C ALA A 332 13.39 19.79 4.90
N GLY A 333 14.20 20.47 4.07
CA GLY A 333 15.38 19.90 3.42
C GLY A 333 15.11 19.26 2.04
N CYS A 334 13.87 19.21 1.58
CA CYS A 334 13.51 18.80 0.23
C CYS A 334 13.16 20.02 -0.62
N GLU A 335 13.52 19.98 -1.90
CA GLU A 335 13.07 20.97 -2.87
C GLU A 335 11.58 20.77 -3.17
N VAL A 336 10.81 21.84 -3.31
CA VAL A 336 9.35 21.79 -3.56
C VAL A 336 9.03 22.51 -4.86
N VAL A 337 8.45 21.78 -5.81
CA VAL A 337 8.00 22.31 -7.11
C VAL A 337 6.47 22.26 -7.19
N LEU A 338 5.87 23.41 -7.48
CA LEU A 338 4.42 23.53 -7.69
C LEU A 338 4.06 23.01 -9.08
N THR A 339 3.11 22.07 -9.17
CA THR A 339 2.78 21.40 -10.44
C THR A 339 1.27 21.25 -10.64
N SER A 340 0.86 21.26 -11.90
CA SER A 340 -0.42 20.70 -12.32
C SER A 340 -0.14 19.69 -13.42
N ALA A 341 -0.30 18.41 -13.10
CA ALA A 341 -0.17 17.35 -14.10
C ALA A 341 -1.27 17.43 -15.17
N LEU A 342 -2.46 17.93 -14.80
CA LEU A 342 -3.60 18.09 -15.71
C LEU A 342 -3.34 19.20 -16.72
N GLU A 343 -2.92 20.38 -16.26
CA GLU A 343 -2.60 21.54 -17.11
C GLU A 343 -1.18 21.50 -17.68
N ARG A 344 -0.39 20.46 -17.33
CA ARG A 344 1.03 20.31 -17.67
C ARG A 344 1.92 21.47 -17.21
N LYS A 345 1.54 22.13 -16.12
CA LYS A 345 2.27 23.26 -15.52
C LYS A 345 3.48 22.77 -14.72
N ASN A 346 4.66 23.35 -15.01
CA ASN A 346 5.95 23.12 -14.32
C ASN A 346 6.42 21.65 -14.26
N ILE A 347 5.92 20.79 -15.14
CA ILE A 347 6.27 19.36 -15.15
C ILE A 347 7.73 19.14 -15.57
N TRP A 348 8.24 19.97 -16.48
CA TRP A 348 9.65 19.91 -16.90
C TRP A 348 10.60 20.49 -15.86
N ASP A 349 10.20 21.56 -15.16
CA ASP A 349 10.97 22.11 -14.03
C ASP A 349 11.14 21.07 -12.92
N LEU A 350 10.06 20.33 -12.61
CA LEU A 350 10.09 19.21 -11.67
C LEU A 350 11.07 18.11 -12.11
N ALA A 351 11.03 17.72 -13.39
CA ALA A 351 11.94 16.71 -13.92
C ALA A 351 13.40 17.17 -13.88
N LYS A 352 13.65 18.43 -14.23
CA LYS A 352 14.98 19.04 -14.18
C LYS A 352 15.55 19.02 -12.76
N ALA A 353 14.79 19.49 -11.77
CA ALA A 353 15.19 19.45 -10.37
C ALA A 353 15.53 18.03 -9.90
N ALA A 354 14.73 17.03 -10.29
CA ALA A 354 14.99 15.64 -9.93
C ALA A 354 16.24 15.06 -10.63
N VAL A 355 16.53 15.46 -11.87
CA VAL A 355 17.76 15.08 -12.59
C VAL A 355 18.98 15.72 -11.94
N GLU A 356 18.93 17.01 -11.61
CA GLU A 356 20.01 17.72 -10.92
C GLU A 356 20.33 17.04 -9.58
N LYS A 357 19.29 16.73 -8.79
CA LYS A 357 19.44 15.98 -7.54
C LYS A 357 20.11 14.62 -7.73
N ALA A 358 19.69 13.89 -8.75
CA ALA A 358 20.25 12.57 -9.07
C ALA A 358 21.75 12.66 -9.43
N LEU A 359 22.16 13.73 -10.13
CA LEU A 359 23.55 13.95 -10.52
C LEU A 359 24.41 14.41 -9.34
N GLU A 360 23.92 15.32 -8.48
CA GLU A 360 24.60 15.74 -7.24
C GLU A 360 24.96 14.55 -6.36
N VAL A 361 24.00 13.63 -6.15
CA VAL A 361 24.17 12.45 -5.30
C VAL A 361 25.17 11.45 -5.93
N LYS A 362 25.27 11.39 -7.25
CA LYS A 362 26.31 10.58 -7.92
C LYS A 362 27.69 11.19 -7.68
N LEU A 363 27.85 12.49 -7.86
CA LEU A 363 29.12 13.20 -7.65
C LEU A 363 29.62 13.06 -6.21
N ALA A 364 28.74 13.18 -5.22
CA ALA A 364 29.06 13.04 -3.81
C ALA A 364 29.48 11.62 -3.36
N LYS A 365 29.38 10.60 -4.22
CA LYS A 365 29.89 9.24 -3.94
C LYS A 365 31.32 9.00 -4.43
N PHE A 366 31.85 9.92 -5.25
CA PHE A 366 33.22 9.85 -5.77
C PHE A 366 34.22 10.67 -4.95
N PHE A 367 33.73 11.40 -3.95
CA PHE A 367 34.50 12.07 -2.89
C PHE A 367 34.13 11.41 -1.56
#